data_AF-A7T0K3-F1
#
_entry.id   AF-A7T0K3-F1
#
_cell.length_a   1.000
_cell.length_b   1.000
_cell.length_c   1.000
_cell.angle_alpha   90.00
_cell.angle_beta   90.00
_cell.angle_gamma   90.00
#
_symmetry.space_group_name_H-M   'P 1'
#
loop_
_entity.id
_entity.type
_entity.pdbx_description
1 polymer ?
#
loop_
_entity_poly.entity_id
_entity_poly.type
_entity_poly.pdbx_seq_one_letter_code
_entity_poly.pdbx_strand_id
1 'polypeptide(L)'
;RQADTALWLHNKLSSDDPWSGSSLRSLLTPDVLRNIPECFHRLEPQVKVKLLMAFLHLPRRVVEETIAELNEILEIGAADEDEWVRVLCEVLKDYPTTGMLNVHLEHACPVFAEVTQQLESIHNSSNLMPLECPYLNKGALLSVVGEQPTLPKHFTLRRKPKSAALRAELLKK
;
A
#
# COMPACT_ATOMS: atom_id res chain seq x y z
N ARG A 1 -19.41 -20.17 26.34
CA ARG A 1 -20.41 -19.79 25.31
C ARG A 1 -19.73 -18.80 24.37
N GLN A 2 -18.91 -19.28 23.42
CA GLN A 2 -18.43 -18.44 22.32
C GLN A 2 -19.66 -18.08 21.48
N ALA A 3 -20.04 -16.81 21.49
CA ALA A 3 -21.00 -16.29 20.51
C ALA A 3 -20.39 -16.53 19.12
N ASP A 4 -21.21 -16.94 18.14
CA ASP A 4 -20.78 -17.31 16.79
C ASP A 4 -19.90 -16.21 16.18
N THR A 5 -18.57 -16.41 16.21
CA THR A 5 -17.58 -15.39 15.84
C THR A 5 -17.70 -15.06 14.36
N ALA A 6 -18.08 -16.03 13.52
CA ALA A 6 -18.37 -15.80 12.11
C ALA A 6 -19.53 -14.83 11.91
N LEU A 7 -20.66 -15.06 12.60
CA LEU A 7 -21.82 -14.18 12.52
C LEU A 7 -21.51 -12.78 13.04
N TRP A 8 -20.70 -12.69 14.11
CA TRP A 8 -20.26 -11.41 14.64
C TRP A 8 -19.36 -10.66 13.65
N LEU A 9 -18.38 -11.33 13.04
CA LEU A 9 -17.50 -10.75 12.02
C LEU A 9 -18.32 -10.28 10.82
N HIS A 10 -19.25 -11.10 10.33
CA HIS A 10 -20.17 -10.71 9.28
C HIS A 10 -20.92 -9.42 9.62
N ASN A 11 -21.56 -9.35 10.79
CA ASN A 11 -22.31 -8.16 11.20
C ASN A 11 -21.45 -6.90 11.37
N LYS A 12 -20.15 -7.06 11.69
CA LYS A 12 -19.22 -5.94 11.87
C LYS A 12 -18.53 -5.50 10.60
N LEU A 13 -18.34 -6.40 9.63
CA LEU A 13 -17.57 -6.16 8.41
C LEU A 13 -18.43 -6.05 7.15
N SER A 14 -19.69 -6.50 7.17
CA SER A 14 -20.60 -6.52 6.02
C SER A 14 -21.17 -5.14 5.63
N SER A 15 -20.53 -4.03 6.01
CA SER A 15 -20.97 -2.70 5.55
C SER A 15 -20.84 -2.57 4.03
N ASP A 16 -21.67 -1.73 3.40
CA ASP A 16 -21.54 -1.44 1.96
C ASP A 16 -20.25 -0.66 1.62
N ASP A 17 -19.61 -0.05 2.62
CA ASP A 17 -18.31 0.60 2.45
C ASP A 17 -17.22 -0.46 2.20
N PRO A 18 -16.55 -0.46 1.03
CA PRO A 18 -15.50 -1.43 0.73
C PRO A 18 -14.26 -1.23 1.60
N TRP A 19 -14.12 -0.09 2.28
CA TRP A 19 -12.97 0.22 3.13
C TRP A 19 -13.15 -0.26 4.57
N SER A 20 -12.01 -0.49 5.20
CA SER A 20 -11.90 -0.77 6.63
C SER A 20 -12.32 0.46 7.44
N GLY A 21 -13.45 0.38 8.15
CA GLY A 21 -13.90 1.43 9.07
C GLY A 21 -12.92 1.68 10.23
N SER A 22 -12.87 2.92 10.73
CA SER A 22 -11.95 3.35 11.80
C SER A 22 -12.10 2.59 13.13
N SER A 23 -13.22 1.91 13.34
CA SER A 23 -13.53 1.09 14.51
C SER A 23 -12.89 -0.30 14.51
N LEU A 24 -12.25 -0.73 13.41
CA LEU A 24 -11.71 -2.09 13.30
C LEU A 24 -10.62 -2.44 14.31
N ARG A 25 -9.88 -1.43 14.76
CA ARG A 25 -8.83 -1.58 15.78
C ARG A 25 -9.36 -2.15 17.10
N SER A 26 -10.57 -1.77 17.51
CA SER A 26 -11.16 -2.26 18.77
C SER A 26 -11.93 -3.57 18.59
N LEU A 27 -12.15 -4.00 17.34
CA LEU A 27 -12.89 -5.22 17.02
C LEU A 27 -11.97 -6.45 17.03
N LEU A 28 -10.76 -6.34 16.47
CA LEU A 28 -9.81 -7.45 16.36
C LEU A 28 -8.92 -7.56 17.61
N THR A 29 -9.52 -7.96 18.73
CA THR A 29 -8.76 -8.29 19.94
C THR A 29 -8.01 -9.61 19.77
N PRO A 30 -6.94 -9.88 20.55
CA PRO A 30 -6.23 -11.16 20.50
C PRO A 30 -7.14 -12.38 20.68
N ASP A 31 -8.15 -12.28 21.56
CA ASP A 31 -9.12 -13.35 21.76
C ASP A 31 -10.00 -13.57 20.53
N VAL A 32 -10.40 -12.50 19.82
CA VAL A 32 -11.15 -12.64 18.57
C VAL A 32 -10.29 -13.30 17.50
N LEU A 33 -9.05 -12.85 17.32
CA LEU A 33 -8.10 -13.38 16.32
C LEU A 33 -7.87 -14.89 16.48
N ARG A 34 -7.77 -15.40 17.71
CA ARG A 34 -7.66 -16.84 18.00
C ARG A 34 -8.84 -17.68 17.52
N ASN A 35 -10.04 -17.11 17.44
CA ASN A 35 -11.24 -17.83 17.03
C ASN A 35 -11.48 -17.76 15.51
N ILE A 36 -10.71 -16.94 14.78
CA ILE A 36 -10.91 -16.75 13.35
C ILE A 36 -10.53 -17.99 12.53
N PRO A 37 -9.38 -18.68 12.76
CA PRO A 37 -9.00 -19.85 11.98
C PRO A 37 -10.11 -20.90 11.88
N GLU A 38 -10.81 -21.16 12.99
CA GLU A 38 -11.90 -22.13 13.07
C GLU A 38 -13.11 -21.79 12.18
N CYS A 39 -13.32 -20.51 11.87
CA CYS A 39 -14.51 -20.05 11.17
C CYS A 39 -14.25 -19.26 9.89
N PHE A 40 -12.99 -19.06 9.50
CA PHE A 40 -12.58 -18.29 8.33
C PHE A 40 -13.23 -18.79 7.04
N HIS A 41 -13.26 -20.10 6.83
CA HIS A 41 -13.87 -20.73 5.65
C HIS A 41 -15.38 -20.44 5.49
N ARG A 42 -16.09 -20.14 6.59
CA ARG A 42 -17.53 -19.80 6.58
C ARG A 42 -17.81 -18.34 6.19
N LEU A 43 -16.78 -17.49 6.17
CA LEU A 43 -16.94 -16.07 5.89
C LEU A 43 -17.14 -15.84 4.39
N GLU A 44 -17.96 -14.84 4.05
CA GLU A 44 -18.09 -14.39 2.67
C GLU A 44 -16.79 -13.74 2.17
N PRO A 45 -16.45 -13.83 0.87
CA PRO A 45 -15.21 -13.25 0.33
C PRO A 45 -15.00 -11.78 0.68
N GLN A 46 -16.06 -10.98 0.64
CA GLN A 46 -16.03 -9.55 0.98
C GLN A 46 -15.60 -9.30 2.43
N VAL A 47 -16.07 -10.16 3.35
CA VAL A 47 -15.74 -10.10 4.78
C VAL A 47 -14.28 -10.53 4.99
N LYS A 48 -13.81 -11.58 4.30
CA LYS A 48 -12.42 -12.04 4.33
C LYS A 48 -11.46 -10.93 3.86
N VAL A 49 -11.74 -10.29 2.72
CA VAL A 49 -10.94 -9.18 2.19
C VAL A 49 -10.81 -8.05 3.20
N LYS A 50 -11.93 -7.61 3.80
CA LYS A 50 -11.91 -6.55 4.81
C LYS A 50 -11.17 -6.94 6.08
N LEU A 51 -11.30 -8.20 6.51
CA LEU A 51 -10.58 -8.74 7.65
C LEU A 51 -9.06 -8.73 7.40
N LEU A 52 -8.61 -9.19 6.23
CA LEU A 52 -7.20 -9.17 5.84
C LEU A 52 -6.65 -7.74 5.78
N MET A 53 -7.38 -6.81 5.17
CA MET A 53 -7.02 -5.39 5.15
C MET A 53 -6.96 -4.78 6.55
N ALA A 54 -7.82 -5.23 7.47
CA ALA A 54 -7.83 -4.77 8.85
C ALA A 54 -6.53 -5.08 9.61
N PHE A 55 -5.75 -6.09 9.19
CA PHE A 55 -4.46 -6.41 9.80
C PHE A 55 -3.48 -5.24 9.71
N LEU A 56 -3.51 -4.49 8.61
CA LEU A 56 -2.65 -3.30 8.40
C LEU A 56 -2.97 -2.14 9.35
N HIS A 57 -4.15 -2.17 9.97
CA HIS A 57 -4.59 -1.14 10.90
C HIS A 57 -4.30 -1.49 12.36
N LEU A 58 -3.85 -2.71 12.64
CA LEU A 58 -3.49 -3.16 13.98
C LEU A 58 -2.21 -2.46 14.46
N PRO A 59 -2.13 -2.08 15.75
CA PRO A 59 -0.87 -1.62 16.33
C PRO A 59 0.20 -2.72 16.23
N ARG A 60 1.45 -2.35 15.92
CA ARG A 60 2.57 -3.29 15.77
C ARG A 60 2.69 -4.29 16.93
N ARG A 61 2.48 -3.82 18.17
CA ARG A 61 2.49 -4.67 19.37
C ARG A 61 1.46 -5.81 19.31
N VAL A 62 0.24 -5.53 18.83
CA VAL A 62 -0.81 -6.54 18.71
C VAL A 62 -0.41 -7.57 17.64
N VAL A 63 0.11 -7.10 16.51
CA VAL A 63 0.60 -7.97 15.42
C VAL A 63 1.70 -8.92 15.92
N GLU A 64 2.64 -8.43 16.74
CA GLU A 64 3.69 -9.25 17.35
C GLU A 64 3.14 -10.26 18.37
N GLU A 65 2.16 -9.87 19.17
CA GLU A 65 1.51 -10.73 20.17
C GLU A 65 0.66 -11.84 19.53
N THR A 66 0.12 -11.62 18.33
CA THR A 66 -0.78 -12.55 17.63
C THR A 66 -0.22 -13.06 16.30
N ILE A 67 1.12 -13.12 16.17
CA ILE A 67 1.78 -13.48 14.92
C ILE A 67 1.38 -14.89 14.43
N ALA A 68 1.19 -15.83 15.36
CA ALA A 68 0.82 -17.21 15.04
C ALA A 68 -0.59 -17.27 14.44
N GLU A 69 -1.56 -16.61 15.08
CA GLU A 69 -2.94 -16.54 14.62
C GLU A 69 -3.04 -15.84 13.25
N LEU A 70 -2.30 -14.75 13.05
CA LEU A 70 -2.29 -14.04 11.77
C LEU A 70 -1.71 -14.91 10.64
N ASN A 71 -0.59 -15.61 10.88
CA ASN A 71 -0.01 -16.51 9.89
C ASN A 71 -0.93 -17.67 9.57
N GLU A 72 -1.59 -18.27 10.57
CA GLU A 72 -2.57 -19.34 10.35
C GLU A 72 -3.75 -18.87 9.48
N ILE A 73 -4.28 -17.67 9.73
CA ILE A 73 -5.34 -17.09 8.89
C ILE A 73 -4.86 -16.87 7.46
N LEU A 74 -3.63 -16.37 7.28
CA LEU A 74 -3.04 -16.16 5.95
C LEU A 74 -2.81 -17.47 5.20
N GLU A 75 -2.36 -18.52 5.89
CA GLU A 75 -2.19 -19.87 5.32
C GLU A 75 -3.53 -20.45 4.87
N ILE A 76 -4.60 -20.32 5.67
CA ILE A 76 -5.95 -20.75 5.28
C ILE A 76 -6.43 -19.95 4.07
N GLY A 77 -6.27 -18.62 4.08
CA GLY A 77 -6.71 -17.75 3.00
C GLY A 77 -5.92 -17.90 1.69
N ALA A 78 -4.66 -18.37 1.75
CA ALA A 78 -3.87 -18.68 0.56
C ALA A 78 -4.45 -19.85 -0.25
N ALA A 79 -5.26 -20.72 0.38
CA ALA A 79 -5.96 -21.82 -0.26
C ALA A 79 -7.44 -21.50 -0.58
N ASP A 80 -7.87 -20.24 -0.45
CA ASP A 80 -9.28 -19.84 -0.67
C ASP A 80 -9.71 -19.94 -2.14
N GLU A 81 -10.99 -20.19 -2.38
CA GLU A 81 -11.54 -20.25 -3.74
C GLU A 81 -11.53 -18.87 -4.41
N ASP A 82 -11.71 -17.81 -3.62
CA ASP A 82 -11.72 -16.44 -4.11
C ASP A 82 -10.30 -15.90 -4.38
N GLU A 83 -10.09 -15.37 -5.59
CA GLU A 83 -8.78 -14.89 -6.04
C GLU A 83 -8.31 -13.64 -5.27
N TRP A 84 -9.23 -12.74 -4.89
CA TRP A 84 -8.86 -11.54 -4.13
C TRP A 84 -8.34 -11.90 -2.74
N VAL A 85 -8.96 -12.89 -2.10
CA VAL A 85 -8.49 -13.41 -0.80
C VAL A 85 -7.08 -13.99 -0.95
N ARG A 86 -6.86 -14.86 -1.94
CA ARG A 86 -5.53 -15.47 -2.18
C ARG A 86 -4.45 -14.44 -2.47
N VAL A 87 -4.73 -13.47 -3.34
CA VAL A 87 -3.77 -12.40 -3.67
C VAL A 87 -3.45 -11.54 -2.45
N LEU A 88 -4.45 -11.17 -1.65
CA LEU A 88 -4.20 -10.41 -0.41
C LEU A 88 -3.38 -11.20 0.60
N CYS A 89 -3.61 -12.50 0.74
CA CYS A 89 -2.77 -13.36 1.57
C CYS A 89 -1.32 -13.35 1.09
N GLU A 90 -1.08 -13.41 -0.23
CA GLU A 90 0.27 -13.36 -0.80
C GLU A 90 0.95 -12.00 -0.61
N VAL A 91 0.20 -10.89 -0.66
CA VAL A 91 0.69 -9.54 -0.33
C VAL A 91 1.07 -9.43 1.15
N LEU A 92 0.30 -10.06 2.03
CA LEU A 92 0.43 -9.94 3.48
C LEU A 92 1.32 -11.02 4.11
N LYS A 93 1.80 -12.01 3.35
CA LYS A 93 2.49 -13.21 3.88
C LYS A 93 3.65 -12.90 4.82
N ASP A 94 4.41 -11.84 4.54
CA ASP A 94 5.58 -11.43 5.32
C ASP A 94 5.26 -10.36 6.38
N TYR A 95 4.03 -9.80 6.34
CA TYR A 95 3.66 -8.65 7.15
C TYR A 95 3.66 -8.93 8.67
N PRO A 96 3.10 -10.05 9.18
CA PRO A 96 3.11 -10.32 10.62
C PRO A 96 4.54 -10.35 11.20
N THR A 97 5.49 -10.91 10.45
CA THR A 97 6.88 -11.08 10.86
C THR A 97 7.70 -9.79 10.66
N THR A 98 7.67 -9.23 9.45
CA THR A 98 8.59 -8.16 9.02
C THR A 98 8.00 -6.76 9.15
N GLY A 99 6.67 -6.64 9.21
CA GLY A 99 5.96 -5.36 9.07
C GLY A 99 5.95 -4.80 7.64
N MET A 100 6.48 -5.53 6.66
CA MET A 100 6.55 -5.14 5.26
C MET A 100 5.56 -5.94 4.42
N LEU A 101 5.09 -5.34 3.33
CA LEU A 101 4.27 -6.03 2.33
C LEU A 101 5.17 -6.76 1.33
N ASN A 102 4.72 -7.91 0.85
CA ASN A 102 5.34 -8.57 -0.28
C ASN A 102 5.02 -7.80 -1.56
N VAL A 103 6.06 -7.33 -2.25
CA VAL A 103 5.96 -6.61 -3.54
C VAL A 103 6.25 -7.51 -4.75
N HIS A 104 6.68 -8.76 -4.52
CA HIS A 104 6.98 -9.73 -5.55
C HIS A 104 5.77 -10.64 -5.80
N LEU A 105 4.81 -10.12 -6.57
CA LEU A 105 3.51 -10.76 -6.81
C LEU A 105 3.40 -11.47 -8.18
N GLU A 106 4.49 -11.53 -8.93
CA GLU A 106 4.55 -12.14 -10.27
C GLU A 106 4.12 -13.61 -10.27
N HIS A 107 4.34 -14.30 -9.16
CA HIS A 107 3.94 -15.70 -8.96
C HIS A 107 2.58 -15.86 -8.25
N ALA A 108 2.01 -14.76 -7.73
CA ALA A 108 0.73 -14.75 -7.02
C ALA A 108 -0.45 -14.97 -7.97
N CYS A 109 -0.42 -14.26 -9.10
CA CYS A 109 -1.43 -14.31 -10.15
C CYS A 109 -0.78 -13.95 -11.49
N PRO A 110 -1.09 -14.68 -12.58
CA PRO A 110 -0.55 -14.41 -13.92
C PRO A 110 -0.74 -12.96 -14.39
N VAL A 111 -1.81 -12.29 -13.93
CA VAL A 111 -2.11 -10.90 -14.26
C VAL A 111 -1.00 -9.95 -13.82
N PHE A 112 -0.34 -10.21 -12.68
CA PHE A 112 0.76 -9.35 -12.22
C PHE A 112 1.96 -9.42 -13.16
N ALA A 113 2.34 -10.63 -13.62
CA ALA A 113 3.45 -10.78 -14.55
C ALA A 113 3.17 -10.07 -15.89
N GLU A 114 1.95 -10.21 -16.41
CA GLU A 114 1.54 -9.54 -17.65
C GLU A 114 1.55 -8.01 -17.52
N VAL A 115 0.95 -7.48 -16.45
CA VAL A 115 0.86 -6.03 -16.22
C VAL A 115 2.24 -5.42 -15.97
N THR A 116 3.11 -6.08 -15.20
CA THR A 116 4.49 -5.62 -14.96
C THR A 116 5.25 -5.53 -16.29
N GLN A 117 5.18 -6.56 -17.13
CA GLN A 117 5.83 -6.55 -18.44
C GLN A 117 5.31 -5.41 -19.34
N GLN A 118 4.00 -5.14 -19.33
CA GLN A 118 3.42 -4.03 -20.09
C GLN A 118 3.90 -2.67 -19.56
N LEU A 119 3.98 -2.50 -18.24
CA LEU A 119 4.41 -1.25 -17.60
C LEU A 119 5.90 -0.95 -17.80
N GLU A 120 6.76 -1.97 -17.87
CA GLU A 120 8.20 -1.79 -18.17
C GLU A 120 8.42 -1.06 -19.50
N SER A 121 7.57 -1.34 -20.51
CA SER A 121 7.64 -0.66 -21.81
C SER A 121 7.32 0.84 -21.72
N ILE A 122 6.42 1.22 -20.81
CA ILE A 122 5.94 2.60 -20.63
C ILE A 122 6.89 3.39 -19.73
N HIS A 123 7.45 2.75 -18.69
CA HIS A 123 8.30 3.41 -17.69
C HIS A 123 9.46 4.18 -18.33
N ASN A 124 10.07 3.62 -19.37
CA ASN A 124 11.21 4.21 -20.09
C ASN A 124 10.89 5.53 -20.83
N SER A 125 9.63 5.96 -20.87
CA SER A 125 9.18 7.16 -21.58
C SER A 125 8.72 8.31 -20.68
N SER A 126 8.61 8.08 -19.36
CA SER A 126 8.13 9.09 -18.41
C SER A 126 9.26 9.97 -17.87
N ASN A 127 9.04 11.29 -17.88
CA ASN A 127 9.95 12.28 -17.27
C ASN A 127 9.37 12.87 -15.96
N LEU A 128 8.36 12.22 -15.38
CA LEU A 128 7.72 12.70 -14.16
C LEU A 128 8.60 12.38 -12.95
N MET A 129 8.83 13.38 -12.10
CA MET A 129 9.56 13.23 -10.86
C MET A 129 8.62 12.97 -9.68
N PRO A 130 9.06 12.20 -8.67
CA PRO A 130 8.36 12.08 -7.40
C PRO A 130 8.08 13.42 -6.72
N LEU A 131 6.98 13.51 -5.96
CA LEU A 131 6.50 14.76 -5.36
C LEU A 131 7.40 15.29 -4.25
N GLU A 132 8.27 14.46 -3.70
CA GLU A 132 9.28 14.82 -2.71
C GLU A 132 10.47 15.58 -3.31
N CYS A 133 10.72 15.43 -4.62
CA CYS A 133 11.90 16.00 -5.29
C CYS A 133 12.03 17.54 -5.15
N PRO A 134 10.96 18.35 -5.26
CA PRO A 134 11.04 19.81 -5.07
C PRO A 134 11.50 20.24 -3.67
N TYR A 135 11.41 19.35 -2.67
CA TYR A 135 11.81 19.62 -1.30
C TYR A 135 13.27 19.24 -1.02
N LEU A 136 13.95 18.58 -1.97
CA LEU A 136 15.34 18.17 -1.83
C LEU A 136 16.29 19.29 -2.22
N ASN A 137 17.41 19.39 -1.49
CA ASN A 137 18.52 20.22 -1.94
C ASN A 137 19.19 19.59 -3.18
N LYS A 138 20.02 20.36 -3.88
CA LYS A 138 20.64 19.91 -5.14
C LYS A 138 21.46 18.62 -5.00
N GLY A 139 22.17 18.45 -3.89
CA GLY A 139 23.00 17.25 -3.67
C GLY A 139 22.14 16.00 -3.41
N ALA A 140 21.12 16.13 -2.57
CA ALA A 140 20.16 15.07 -2.29
C ALA A 140 19.35 14.71 -3.55
N LEU A 141 18.89 15.70 -4.30
CA LEU A 141 18.19 15.48 -5.56
C LEU A 141 19.07 14.69 -6.54
N LEU A 142 20.33 15.10 -6.71
CA LEU A 142 21.28 14.38 -7.57
C LEU A 142 21.49 12.92 -7.11
N SER A 143 21.53 12.66 -5.80
CA SER A 143 21.67 11.30 -5.29
C SER A 143 20.44 10.42 -5.49
N VAL A 144 19.23 10.99 -5.51
CA VAL A 144 17.97 10.24 -5.62
C VAL A 144 17.56 10.01 -7.06
N VAL A 145 17.61 11.05 -7.90
CA VAL A 145 17.12 11.02 -9.28
C VAL A 145 18.22 11.16 -10.33
N GLY A 146 19.49 11.26 -9.92
CA GLY A 146 20.61 11.42 -10.84
C GLY A 146 20.68 12.81 -11.50
N GLU A 147 21.54 12.91 -12.50
CA GLU A 147 21.70 14.15 -13.27
C GLU A 147 20.41 14.49 -14.02
N GLN A 148 19.94 15.72 -13.82
CA GLN A 148 18.72 16.19 -14.46
C GLN A 148 19.01 16.59 -15.92
N PRO A 149 18.16 16.20 -16.87
CA PRO A 149 18.34 16.56 -18.26
C PRO A 149 18.34 18.09 -18.41
N THR A 150 19.25 18.59 -19.24
CA THR A 150 19.26 20.02 -19.56
C THR A 150 17.96 20.39 -20.26
N LEU A 151 17.32 21.47 -19.80
CA LEU A 151 16.08 21.94 -20.42
C LEU A 151 16.29 22.23 -21.91
N PRO A 152 15.39 21.76 -22.80
CA PRO A 152 15.49 22.02 -24.22
C PRO A 152 15.42 23.52 -24.50
N LYS A 153 16.42 24.02 -25.24
CA LYS A 153 16.48 25.43 -25.61
C LYS A 153 15.59 25.69 -26.82
N HIS A 154 14.32 26.01 -26.58
CA HIS A 154 13.33 26.27 -27.64
C HIS A 154 13.58 27.56 -28.42
N PHE A 155 14.21 28.57 -27.80
CA PHE A 155 14.55 29.83 -28.44
C PHE A 155 15.73 30.51 -27.73
N THR A 156 16.27 31.56 -28.33
CA THR A 156 17.33 32.38 -27.70
C THR A 156 16.76 33.74 -27.29
N LEU A 157 16.86 34.06 -25.99
CA LEU A 157 16.44 35.35 -25.46
C LEU A 157 17.36 36.47 -25.99
N ARG A 158 16.80 37.45 -26.69
CA ARG A 158 17.53 38.65 -27.17
C ARG A 158 17.84 39.65 -26.06
N ARG A 159 16.97 39.74 -25.04
CA ARG A 159 17.08 40.65 -23.89
C ARG A 159 16.57 39.93 -22.64
N LYS A 160 17.08 40.31 -21.45
CA LYS A 160 16.58 39.80 -20.17
C LYS A 160 15.12 40.24 -19.94
N PRO A 161 14.30 39.44 -19.25
CA PRO A 161 12.90 39.80 -18.95
C PRO A 161 12.81 40.95 -17.94
N LYS A 162 11.63 41.59 -17.88
CA LYS A 162 11.33 42.68 -16.93
C LYS A 162 11.56 42.30 -15.46
N SER A 163 11.36 41.02 -15.11
CA SER A 163 11.61 40.50 -13.76
C SER A 163 13.06 40.65 -13.30
N ALA A 164 14.03 40.69 -14.22
CA ALA A 164 15.43 40.91 -13.89
C ALA A 164 15.70 42.34 -13.38
N ALA A 165 15.05 43.35 -14.00
CA ALA A 165 15.13 44.74 -13.54
C ALA A 165 14.46 44.91 -12.17
N LEU A 166 13.26 44.34 -12.00
CA LEU A 166 12.53 44.34 -10.73
C LEU A 166 13.34 43.74 -9.58
N ARG A 167 14.01 42.59 -9.80
CA ARG A 167 14.88 41.97 -8.79
C ARG A 167 16.05 42.88 -8.40
N ALA A 168 16.65 43.58 -9.35
CA ALA A 168 17.77 44.49 -9.09
C ALA A 168 17.34 45.73 -8.29
N GLU A 169 16.12 46.22 -8.49
CA GLU A 169 15.55 47.32 -7.70
C GLU A 169 15.28 46.89 -6.25
N LEU A 170 14.72 45.69 -6.04
CA LEU A 170 14.45 45.16 -4.71
C LEU A 170 15.72 44.92 -3.86
N LEU A 171 16.85 44.59 -4.49
CA LEU A 171 18.12 44.39 -3.80
C LEU A 171 18.86 45.68 -3.44
N LYS A 172 18.48 46.82 -4.03
CA LYS A 172 19.08 48.13 -3.78
C LYS A 172 18.34 48.96 -2.73
N LYS A 173 17.14 48.51 -2.33
CA LYS A 173 16.40 49.04 -1.18
C LYS A 173 16.89 48.38 0.10
#